data_AF-A0A0D8IBL6-F1
#
_entry.id   AF-A0A0D8IBL6-F1
#
_cell.length_a   1.000
_cell.length_b   1.000
_cell.length_c   1.000
_cell.angle_alpha   90.00
_cell.angle_beta   90.00
_cell.angle_gamma   90.00
#
_symmetry.space_group_name_H-M   'P 1'
#
loop_
_entity.id
_entity.type
_entity.pdbx_description
1 polymer ?
#
loop_
_entity_poly.entity_id
_entity_poly.type
_entity_poly.pdbx_seq_one_letter_code
_entity_poly.pdbx_strand_id
1 'polypeptide(L)'
;MNIINVFTVGAILGLLISGGAAFYYYRKRNLEKFFNQIYQEAKRVPRQKKNSFLLLMFKESLSASLKKSNAASFSNKLQNPKYLEFQLLQMSNILKDSSKVQDKLTKRSLTLLKDYQTWEKAKMAKDTKVVQDKAS
;
A
#
# COMPACT_ATOMS: atom_id res chain seq x y z
N MET A 1 5.56 -48.05 8.69
CA MET A 1 5.63 -46.56 8.65
C MET A 1 5.61 -46.08 10.10
N ASN A 2 6.70 -45.48 10.59
CA ASN A 2 6.82 -45.16 12.02
C ASN A 2 5.82 -44.08 12.42
N ILE A 3 5.02 -44.36 13.46
CA ILE A 3 4.04 -43.43 14.04
C ILE A 3 4.66 -42.06 14.34
N ILE A 4 5.90 -42.05 14.83
CA ILE A 4 6.68 -40.84 15.13
C ILE A 4 6.88 -39.98 13.86
N ASN A 5 7.11 -40.60 12.71
CA ASN A 5 7.28 -39.86 11.44
C ASN A 5 5.95 -39.25 10.95
N VAL A 6 4.82 -39.93 11.18
CA VAL A 6 3.48 -39.40 10.83
C VAL A 6 3.13 -38.19 11.70
N PHE A 7 3.37 -38.27 13.01
CA PHE A 7 3.17 -37.12 13.92
C PHE A 7 4.10 -35.95 13.61
N THR A 8 5.36 -36.23 13.28
CA THR A 8 6.35 -35.19 12.96
C THR A 8 5.96 -34.44 11.68
N VAL A 9 5.57 -35.15 10.62
CA VAL A 9 5.09 -34.54 9.37
C VAL A 9 3.80 -33.74 9.60
N GLY A 10 2.86 -34.26 10.38
CA GLY A 10 1.64 -33.56 10.75
C GLY A 10 1.89 -32.25 11.52
N ALA A 11 2.82 -32.27 12.49
CA ALA A 11 3.20 -31.09 13.26
C ALA A 11 3.86 -30.01 12.39
N ILE A 12 4.76 -30.39 11.48
CA ILE A 12 5.43 -29.45 10.57
C ILE A 12 4.43 -28.78 9.63
N LEU A 13 3.49 -29.55 9.06
CA LEU A 13 2.42 -29.00 8.22
C LEU A 13 1.50 -28.05 9.00
N GLY A 14 1.12 -28.43 10.22
CA GLY A 14 0.32 -27.57 11.10
C GLY A 14 1.01 -26.23 11.42
N LEU A 15 2.32 -26.26 11.70
CA LEU A 15 3.11 -25.05 11.95
C LEU A 15 3.29 -24.18 10.71
N LEU A 16 3.47 -24.77 9.52
CA LEU A 16 3.56 -24.02 8.27
C LEU A 16 2.25 -23.30 7.93
N ILE A 17 1.12 -23.99 8.10
CA ILE A 17 -0.21 -23.42 7.83
C ILE A 17 -0.52 -22.29 8.83
N SER A 18 -0.33 -22.55 10.13
CA SER A 18 -0.60 -21.55 11.17
C SER A 18 0.36 -20.36 11.10
N GLY A 19 1.65 -20.60 10.87
CA GLY A 19 2.65 -19.54 10.64
C GLY A 19 2.34 -18.72 9.39
N GLY A 20 1.95 -19.37 8.29
CA GLY A 20 1.55 -18.70 7.05
C GLY A 20 0.31 -17.81 7.24
N ALA A 21 -0.71 -18.30 7.96
CA ALA A 21 -1.91 -17.54 8.29
C ALA A 21 -1.61 -16.32 9.18
N ALA A 22 -0.79 -16.50 10.22
CA ALA A 22 -0.37 -15.42 11.10
C ALA A 22 0.42 -14.34 10.35
N PHE A 23 1.37 -14.74 9.50
CA PHE A 23 2.14 -13.83 8.66
C PHE A 23 1.25 -13.04 7.68
N TYR A 24 0.30 -13.72 7.04
CA TYR A 24 -0.66 -13.09 6.14
C TYR A 24 -1.52 -12.05 6.87
N TYR A 25 -2.05 -12.38 8.04
CA TYR A 25 -2.86 -11.48 8.85
C TYR A 25 -2.06 -10.26 9.32
N TYR A 26 -0.84 -10.47 9.81
CA TYR A 26 0.05 -9.40 10.24
C TYR A 26 0.37 -8.43 9.08
N ARG A 27 0.71 -8.98 7.91
CA ARG A 27 0.98 -8.19 6.70
C ARG A 27 -0.24 -7.38 6.28
N LYS A 28 -1.43 -7.98 6.28
CA LYS A 28 -2.68 -7.31 5.92
C LYS A 28 -2.97 -6.15 6.87
N ARG A 29 -2.82 -6.34 8.18
CA ARG A 29 -3.08 -5.31 9.20
C ARG A 29 -2.13 -4.12 9.06
N ASN A 30 -0.86 -4.37 8.74
CA ASN A 30 0.11 -3.31 8.52
C ASN A 30 -0.17 -2.52 7.23
N LEU A 31 -0.56 -3.22 6.14
CA LEU A 31 -0.98 -2.57 4.90
C LEU A 31 -2.23 -1.71 5.09
N GLU A 32 -3.21 -2.19 5.86
CA GLU A 32 -4.41 -1.40 6.17
C GLU A 32 -4.07 -0.13 6.96
N LYS A 33 -3.17 -0.20 7.96
CA LYS A 33 -2.69 1.00 8.67
C LYS A 33 -2.03 1.99 7.73
N PHE A 34 -1.14 1.51 6.86
CA PHE A 34 -0.44 2.32 5.87
C PHE A 34 -1.42 2.97 4.88
N PHE A 35 -2.37 2.22 4.35
CA PHE A 35 -3.40 2.76 3.46
C PHE A 35 -4.31 3.77 4.15
N ASN A 36 -4.65 3.56 5.43
CA ASN A 36 -5.40 4.54 6.20
C ASN A 36 -4.64 5.86 6.39
N GLN A 37 -3.33 5.81 6.66
CA GLN A 37 -2.50 7.01 6.77
C GLN A 37 -2.49 7.79 5.45
N ILE A 38 -2.19 7.11 4.34
CA ILE A 38 -2.19 7.71 3.01
C ILE A 38 -3.57 8.24 2.63
N TYR A 39 -4.65 7.55 2.99
CA TYR A 39 -6.01 8.01 2.75
C TYR A 39 -6.31 9.35 3.43
N GLN A 40 -5.85 9.55 4.67
CA GLN A 40 -6.04 10.83 5.36
C GLN A 40 -5.20 11.95 4.76
N GLU A 41 -3.96 11.67 4.34
CA GLU A 41 -3.12 12.65 3.67
C GLU A 41 -3.66 13.02 2.28
N ALA A 42 -4.12 12.04 1.51
CA ALA A 42 -4.67 12.24 0.18
C ALA A 42 -5.96 13.07 0.17
N LYS A 43 -6.70 13.15 1.29
CA LYS A 43 -7.86 14.07 1.41
C LYS A 43 -7.48 15.54 1.30
N ARG A 44 -6.25 15.91 1.65
CA ARG A 44 -5.75 17.29 1.58
C ARG A 44 -5.33 17.69 0.17
N VAL A 45 -5.31 16.75 -0.76
CA VAL A 45 -4.82 16.95 -2.13
C VAL A 45 -6.01 17.13 -3.09
N PRO A 46 -5.93 18.07 -4.05
CA PRO A 46 -6.95 18.21 -5.09
C PRO A 46 -7.21 16.91 -5.85
N ARG A 47 -8.48 16.61 -6.13
CA ARG A 47 -8.89 15.35 -6.81
C ARG A 47 -8.12 15.09 -8.11
N GLN A 48 -7.83 16.15 -8.86
CA GLN A 48 -7.09 16.08 -10.13
C GLN A 48 -5.67 15.54 -9.98
N LYS A 49 -4.98 15.84 -8.86
CA LYS A 49 -3.60 15.42 -8.59
C LYS A 49 -3.52 14.20 -7.64
N LYS A 50 -4.67 13.66 -7.19
CA LYS A 50 -4.75 12.60 -6.17
C LYS A 50 -3.94 11.36 -6.58
N ASN A 51 -4.15 10.82 -7.77
CA ASN A 51 -3.47 9.59 -8.19
C ASN A 51 -1.95 9.77 -8.32
N SER A 52 -1.50 10.91 -8.85
CA SER A 52 -0.08 11.25 -8.94
C SER A 52 0.55 11.38 -7.55
N PHE A 53 -0.17 12.00 -6.62
CA PHE A 53 0.27 12.12 -5.23
C PHE A 53 0.35 10.77 -4.53
N LEU A 54 -0.67 9.92 -4.68
CA LEU A 54 -0.67 8.56 -4.15
C LEU A 54 0.52 7.75 -4.67
N LEU A 55 0.77 7.81 -5.99
CA LEU A 55 1.91 7.12 -6.59
C LEU A 55 3.24 7.62 -6.02
N LEU A 56 3.39 8.94 -5.83
CA LEU A 56 4.56 9.54 -5.21
C LEU A 56 4.76 9.01 -3.79
N MET A 57 3.70 8.99 -2.98
CA MET A 57 3.74 8.50 -1.60
C MET A 57 4.14 7.03 -1.53
N PHE A 58 3.61 6.17 -2.41
CA PHE A 58 3.99 4.77 -2.47
C PHE A 58 5.44 4.58 -2.90
N LYS A 59 5.87 5.32 -3.93
CA LYS A 59 7.24 5.29 -4.43
C LYS A 59 8.24 5.64 -3.34
N GLU A 60 7.94 6.69 -2.60
CA GLU A 60 8.85 7.22 -1.58
C GLU A 60 8.84 6.37 -0.31
N SER A 61 7.68 5.82 0.07
CA SER A 61 7.60 4.83 1.15
C SER A 61 8.41 3.58 0.85
N LEU A 62 8.35 3.07 -0.40
CA LEU A 62 9.17 1.94 -0.83
C LEU A 62 10.66 2.29 -0.89
N SER A 63 11.01 3.47 -1.42
CA SER A 63 12.38 3.98 -1.47
C SER A 63 12.98 4.10 -0.08
N ALA A 64 12.23 4.68 0.87
CA ALA A 64 12.65 4.85 2.26
C ALA A 64 12.86 3.49 2.96
N SER A 65 11.95 2.53 2.72
CA SER A 65 12.09 1.17 3.23
C SER A 65 13.35 0.47 2.68
N LEU A 66 13.68 0.66 1.41
CA LEU A 66 14.86 0.04 0.78
C LEU A 66 16.17 0.68 1.26
N LYS A 67 16.20 2.01 1.39
CA LYS A 67 17.41 2.76 1.74
C LYS A 67 17.63 2.89 3.26
N LYS A 68 16.72 2.35 4.09
CA LYS A 68 16.64 2.60 5.55
C LYS A 68 16.79 4.09 5.88
N SER A 69 16.33 4.96 4.98
CA SER A 69 16.58 6.40 5.07
C SER A 69 15.55 7.06 5.98
N ASN A 70 15.98 8.08 6.72
CA ASN A 70 15.12 8.84 7.63
C ASN A 70 13.92 9.47 6.89
N ALA A 71 12.70 9.16 7.35
CA ALA A 71 11.44 9.72 6.85
C ALA A 71 11.41 11.27 6.89
N ALA A 72 12.17 11.88 7.81
CA ALA A 72 12.31 13.33 7.93
C ALA A 72 12.87 14.00 6.65
N SER A 73 13.74 13.33 5.89
CA SER A 73 14.33 13.90 4.67
C SER A 73 13.31 14.05 3.54
N PHE A 74 12.30 13.18 3.50
CA PHE A 74 11.25 13.23 2.49
C PHE A 74 10.20 14.31 2.80
N SER A 75 9.78 14.40 4.07
CA SER A 75 8.84 15.43 4.53
C SER A 75 9.34 16.84 4.21
N ASN A 76 10.63 17.12 4.45
CA ASN A 76 11.23 18.41 4.16
C ASN A 76 11.26 18.73 2.65
N LYS A 77 11.38 17.72 1.78
CA LYS A 77 11.35 17.91 0.32
C LYS A 77 9.94 18.19 -0.19
N LEU A 78 8.93 17.54 0.39
CA LEU A 78 7.52 17.76 0.04
C LEU A 78 7.00 19.13 0.47
N GLN A 79 7.62 19.76 1.48
CA GLN A 79 7.31 21.14 1.87
C GLN A 79 7.74 22.17 0.80
N ASN A 80 8.64 21.80 -0.11
CA ASN A 80 8.99 22.65 -1.24
C ASN A 80 7.94 22.50 -2.37
N PRO A 81 7.12 23.54 -2.64
CA PRO A 81 6.01 23.44 -3.59
C PRO A 81 6.48 23.18 -5.03
N LYS A 82 7.63 23.77 -5.43
CA LYS A 82 8.18 23.58 -6.79
C LYS A 82 8.63 22.14 -7.00
N TYR A 83 9.29 21.56 -5.99
CA TYR A 83 9.71 20.16 -6.04
C TYR A 83 8.51 19.22 -6.10
N LEU A 84 7.51 19.45 -5.22
CA LEU A 84 6.29 18.66 -5.20
C LEU A 84 5.57 18.69 -6.55
N GLU A 85 5.39 19.87 -7.13
CA GLU A 85 4.71 20.02 -8.41
C GLU A 85 5.43 19.28 -9.54
N PHE A 86 6.75 19.41 -9.62
CA PHE A 86 7.56 18.68 -10.59
C PHE A 86 7.42 17.16 -10.42
N GLN A 87 7.45 16.66 -9.19
CA GLN A 87 7.27 15.24 -8.90
C GLN A 87 5.85 14.76 -9.29
N LEU A 88 4.82 15.55 -9.01
CA LEU A 88 3.44 15.21 -9.39
C LEU A 88 3.25 15.14 -10.91
N LEU A 89 3.92 16.01 -11.67
CA LEU A 89 3.93 15.96 -13.13
C LEU A 89 4.61 14.68 -13.63
N GLN A 90 5.77 14.31 -13.07
CA GLN A 90 6.44 13.06 -13.41
C GLN A 90 5.54 11.85 -13.11
N MET A 91 4.93 11.81 -11.93
CA MET A 91 4.02 10.72 -11.57
C MET A 91 2.80 10.68 -12.50
N SER A 92 2.29 11.83 -12.94
CA SER A 92 1.21 11.90 -13.92
C SER A 92 1.61 11.26 -15.26
N ASN A 93 2.81 11.56 -15.76
CA ASN A 93 3.32 10.96 -16.99
C ASN A 93 3.53 9.45 -16.85
N ILE A 94 4.05 9.00 -15.70
CA ILE A 94 4.18 7.57 -15.37
C ILE A 94 2.81 6.88 -15.36
N LEU A 95 1.77 7.53 -14.84
CA LEU A 95 0.42 6.97 -14.82
C LEU A 95 -0.17 6.82 -16.23
N LYS A 96 0.09 7.77 -17.13
CA LYS A 96 -0.36 7.71 -18.54
C LYS A 96 0.31 6.57 -19.31
N ASP A 97 1.62 6.40 -19.15
CA ASP A 97 2.42 5.40 -19.87
C ASP A 97 2.93 4.28 -18.95
N SER A 98 2.09 3.83 -18.01
CA SER A 98 2.50 2.90 -16.95
C SER A 98 3.03 1.55 -17.45
N SER A 99 2.65 1.13 -18.67
CA SER A 99 3.13 -0.10 -19.32
C SER A 99 4.59 -0.01 -19.79
N LYS A 100 5.11 1.20 -20.04
CA LYS A 100 6.48 1.44 -20.52
C LYS A 100 7.49 1.58 -19.37
N VAL A 101 7.01 1.63 -18.13
CA VAL A 101 7.85 1.73 -16.94
C VAL A 101 8.66 0.46 -16.78
N GLN A 102 9.99 0.56 -16.80
CA GLN A 102 10.88 -0.59 -16.57
C GLN A 102 11.35 -0.68 -15.11
N ASP A 103 11.42 0.46 -14.40
CA ASP A 103 11.92 0.54 -13.03
C ASP A 103 11.10 -0.31 -12.04
N LYS A 104 11.78 -1.20 -11.32
CA LYS A 104 11.17 -2.17 -10.38
C LYS A 104 10.46 -1.46 -9.22
N LEU A 105 11.03 -0.37 -8.73
CA LEU A 105 10.47 0.38 -7.61
C LEU A 105 9.16 1.05 -8.05
N THR A 106 9.16 1.71 -9.20
CA THR A 106 7.97 2.33 -9.79
C THR A 106 6.90 1.29 -10.14
N LYS A 107 7.26 0.12 -10.68
CA LYS A 107 6.31 -1.00 -10.89
C LYS A 107 5.64 -1.44 -9.58
N ARG A 108 6.41 -1.64 -8.51
CA ARG A 108 5.86 -1.98 -7.19
C ARG A 108 4.95 -0.89 -6.64
N SER A 109 5.29 0.37 -6.88
CA SER A 109 4.49 1.52 -6.48
C SER A 109 3.14 1.55 -7.23
N LEU A 110 3.15 1.23 -8.52
CA LEU A 110 1.94 1.08 -9.33
C LEU A 110 1.07 -0.09 -8.86
N THR A 111 1.66 -1.21 -8.44
CA THR A 111 0.92 -2.32 -7.81
C THR A 111 0.25 -1.85 -6.53
N LEU A 112 0.99 -1.19 -5.63
CA LEU A 112 0.43 -0.64 -4.39
C LEU A 112 -0.69 0.37 -4.65
N LEU A 113 -0.58 1.19 -5.70
CA LEU A 113 -1.64 2.10 -6.09
C LEU A 113 -2.93 1.36 -6.47
N LYS A 114 -2.83 0.28 -7.25
CA LYS A 114 -3.99 -0.55 -7.61
C LYS A 114 -4.60 -1.24 -6.38
N ASP A 115 -3.76 -1.77 -5.50
CA ASP A 115 -4.19 -2.39 -4.24
C ASP A 115 -4.91 -1.38 -3.35
N TYR A 116 -4.36 -0.17 -3.23
CA TYR A 116 -4.96 0.94 -2.51
C TYR A 116 -6.30 1.34 -3.11
N GLN A 117 -6.42 1.46 -4.43
CA GLN A 117 -7.69 1.80 -5.09
C GLN A 117 -8.76 0.74 -4.83
N THR A 118 -8.37 -0.54 -4.83
CA THR A 118 -9.27 -1.65 -4.51
C THR A 118 -9.72 -1.59 -3.05
N TRP A 119 -8.77 -1.35 -2.13
CA TRP A 119 -9.05 -1.16 -0.72
C TRP A 119 -9.94 0.07 -0.46
N GLU A 120 -9.69 1.20 -1.14
CA GLU A 120 -10.46 2.43 -1.00
C GLU A 120 -11.91 2.21 -1.43
N LYS A 121 -12.14 1.54 -2.57
CA LYS A 121 -13.49 1.15 -3.00
C LYS A 121 -14.19 0.24 -1.98
N ALA A 122 -13.48 -0.77 -1.47
CA ALA A 122 -14.03 -1.68 -0.48
C ALA A 122 -14.35 -0.98 0.85
N LYS A 123 -13.53 0.00 1.25
CA LYS A 123 -13.76 0.82 2.44
C LYS A 123 -15.02 1.68 2.27
N MET A 124 -15.14 2.40 1.16
CA MET A 124 -16.31 3.23 0.87
C MET A 124 -17.59 2.39 0.80
N ALA A 125 -17.53 1.18 0.22
CA ALA A 125 -18.69 0.27 0.17
C ALA A 125 -19.13 -0.22 1.56
N LYS A 126 -18.18 -0.46 2.49
CA LYS A 126 -18.50 -0.79 3.89
C LYS A 126 -19.13 0.39 4.61
N ASP A 127 -18.58 1.59 4.42
CA ASP A 127 -19.09 2.81 5.04
C ASP A 127 -20.53 3.10 4.60
N THR A 128 -20.86 2.90 3.31
CA THR A 128 -22.23 3.03 2.80
C THR A 128 -23.21 2.03 3.43
N LYS A 129 -22.80 0.75 3.59
CA LYS A 129 -23.66 -0.27 4.23
C LYS A 129 -23.96 0.06 5.69
N VAL A 130 -22.95 0.53 6.44
CA VAL A 130 -23.13 0.92 7.85
C VAL A 130 -24.09 2.10 8.00
N VAL A 131 -24.12 3.04 7.05
CA VAL A 131 -25.08 4.16 7.08
C VAL A 131 -26.49 3.67 6.76
N GLN A 132 -26.64 2.74 5.82
CA GLN A 132 -27.95 2.17 5.45
C GLN A 132 -28.55 1.33 6.59
N ASP A 133 -27.74 0.53 7.28
CA ASP A 133 -28.15 -0.29 8.44
C ASP A 133 -28.49 0.55 9.68
N LYS A 134 -28.00 1.80 9.77
CA LYS A 134 -28.33 2.74 10.87
C LYS A 134 -29.53 3.63 10.57
N ALA A 135 -30.00 3.66 9.32
CA ALA A 135 -31.12 4.47 8.86
C ALA A 135 -32.39 3.65 8.62
N SER A 136 -32.33 2.32 8.78
CA SER A 136 -33.48 1.39 8.82
C SER A 136 -33.77 1.01 10.26
#